data_AF-A0A7V5G6G0-F1
#
_entry.id   AF-A0A7V5G6G0-F1
#
_cell.length_a   1.000
_cell.length_b   1.000
_cell.length_c   1.000
_cell.angle_alpha   90.00
_cell.angle_beta   90.00
_cell.angle_gamma   90.00
#
_symmetry.space_group_name_H-M   'P 1'
#
loop_
_entity.id
_entity.type
_entity.pdbx_description
1 polymer ?
#
loop_
_entity_poly.entity_id
_entity_poly.type
_entity_poly.pdbx_seq_one_letter_code
_entity_poly.pdbx_strand_id
1 'polypeptide(L)' 'MAFFGRKKKKTTPGQSASIITPGTAIKGEIRCDGNILINGDLEGNVMSRSEVVVGKS' A
#
# COMPACT_ATOMS: atom_id res chain seq x y z
N MET A 1 -40.24 7.49 3.61
CA MET A 1 -39.17 7.13 2.65
C MET A 1 -37.83 7.46 3.30
N ALA A 2 -37.02 6.47 3.67
CA ALA A 2 -35.70 6.70 4.26
C ALA A 2 -34.62 6.59 3.17
N PHE A 3 -33.96 7.71 2.86
CA PHE A 3 -32.83 7.75 1.94
C PHE A 3 -31.55 7.32 2.66
N PHE A 4 -31.07 6.12 2.36
CA PHE A 4 -29.80 5.61 2.86
C PHE A 4 -28.66 6.15 1.98
N GLY A 5 -27.97 7.19 2.46
CA GLY A 5 -26.79 7.76 1.81
C GLY A 5 -25.61 6.80 1.87
N ARG A 6 -25.41 6.02 0.81
CA ARG A 6 -24.16 5.26 0.59
C ARG A 6 -23.00 6.26 0.48
N LYS A 7 -22.20 6.40 1.54
CA LYS A 7 -20.89 7.08 1.47
C LYS A 7 -19.99 6.31 0.50
N LYS A 8 -19.89 6.78 -0.75
CA LYS A 8 -18.82 6.40 -1.67
C LYS A 8 -17.50 6.87 -1.06
N LYS A 9 -16.67 5.92 -0.66
CA LYS A 9 -15.27 6.14 -0.28
C LYS A 9 -14.60 6.84 -1.47
N LYS A 10 -14.16 8.09 -1.25
CA LYS A 10 -13.45 8.88 -2.27
C LYS A 10 -12.15 8.17 -2.60
N THR A 11 -12.10 7.43 -3.70
CA THR A 11 -10.85 7.03 -4.34
C THR A 11 -10.29 8.29 -5.00
N THR A 12 -9.36 8.96 -4.32
CA THR A 12 -8.59 10.05 -4.90
C THR A 12 -7.84 9.50 -6.12
N PRO A 13 -8.08 10.03 -7.33
CA PRO A 13 -7.31 9.62 -8.51
C PRO A 13 -5.90 10.18 -8.34
N GLY A 14 -4.92 9.32 -8.03
CA GLY A 14 -3.51 9.72 -7.99
C GLY A 14 -2.63 9.06 -6.92
N GLN A 15 -3.19 8.34 -5.94
CA GLN A 15 -2.38 7.54 -5.03
C GLN A 15 -2.13 6.16 -5.63
N SER A 16 -1.12 6.07 -6.50
CA SER A 16 -0.53 4.80 -6.91
C SER A 16 -0.02 4.09 -5.66
N ALA A 17 -0.73 3.07 -5.21
CA ALA A 17 -0.33 2.26 -4.08
C ALA A 17 0.48 1.06 -4.58
N SER A 18 1.71 0.93 -4.11
CA SER A 18 2.53 -0.26 -4.34
C SER A 18 2.11 -1.33 -3.35
N ILE A 19 1.61 -2.47 -3.83
CA ILE A 19 1.15 -3.58 -2.98
C ILE A 19 2.03 -4.79 -3.25
N ILE A 20 2.70 -5.26 -2.20
CA ILE A 20 3.44 -6.53 -2.19
C ILE A 20 2.57 -7.55 -1.48
N THR A 21 2.22 -8.62 -2.17
CA THR A 21 1.34 -9.70 -1.67
C THR A 21 2.12 -10.84 -1.02
N PRO A 22 1.48 -11.63 -0.12
CA PRO A 22 2.13 -12.75 0.55
C PRO A 22 2.69 -13.76 -0.44
N GLY A 23 3.82 -14.39 -0.08
CA GLY A 23 4.57 -15.27 -0.98
C GLY A 23 5.52 -14.53 -1.93
N THR A 24 5.63 -13.21 -1.81
CA THR A 24 6.66 -12.41 -2.50
C THR A 24 7.84 -12.19 -1.56
N ALA A 25 9.04 -12.58 -2.00
CA ALA A 25 10.29 -12.27 -1.33
C ALA A 25 11.09 -11.26 -2.16
N ILE A 26 11.42 -10.12 -1.58
CA ILE A 26 12.18 -9.05 -2.25
C ILE A 26 13.49 -8.84 -1.54
N LYS A 27 14.60 -8.89 -2.27
CA LYS A 27 15.94 -8.62 -1.76
C LYS A 27 16.56 -7.44 -2.51
N GLY A 28 16.87 -6.34 -1.82
CA GLY A 28 17.47 -5.14 -2.44
C GLY A 28 16.87 -3.81 -1.98
N GLU A 29 16.72 -2.86 -2.90
CA GLU A 29 16.27 -1.49 -2.62
C GLU A 29 14.93 -1.18 -3.30
N ILE A 30 13.93 -0.74 -2.53
CA ILE A 30 12.61 -0.32 -3.04
C ILE A 30 12.48 1.20 -2.89
N ARG A 31 12.13 1.88 -4.00
CA ARG A 31 11.84 3.32 -4.02
C ARG A 31 10.41 3.55 -4.51
N CYS A 32 9.59 4.20 -3.69
CA CYS A 32 8.21 4.54 -4.05
C CYS A 32 7.89 5.99 -3.67
N ASP A 33 7.24 6.73 -4.57
CA ASP A 33 6.74 8.08 -4.27
C ASP A 33 5.41 8.04 -3.52
N GLY A 34 4.62 6.98 -3.72
CA GLY A 34 3.31 6.79 -3.12
C GLY A 34 3.30 5.85 -1.92
N ASN A 35 2.08 5.49 -1.52
CA ASN A 35 1.85 4.59 -0.40
C ASN A 35 2.33 3.18 -0.76
N ILE A 36 2.98 2.49 0.18
CA ILE A 36 3.43 1.11 -0.02
C ILE A 36 2.85 0.20 1.05
N LEU A 37 2.29 -0.93 0.62
CA LEU A 37 1.74 -1.97 1.46
C LEU A 37 2.59 -3.23 1.29
N ILE A 38 3.30 -3.64 2.33
CA ILE A 38 4.23 -4.76 2.30
C ILE A 38 3.62 -5.92 3.09
N ASN A 39 3.03 -6.89 2.39
CA ASN A 39 2.56 -8.15 2.97
C ASN A 39 3.46 -9.27 2.42
N GLY A 40 4.67 -9.41 2.92
CA GLY A 40 5.61 -10.41 2.41
C GLY A 40 6.98 -10.26 3.06
N ASP A 41 7.96 -10.97 2.53
CA ASP A 41 9.32 -10.94 3.03
C ASP A 41 10.14 -9.91 2.27
N LEU A 42 10.72 -8.95 3.00
CA LEU A 42 11.60 -7.94 2.44
C LEU A 42 12.92 -7.91 3.17
N GLU A 43 14.01 -8.11 2.42
CA GLU A 43 15.38 -8.08 2.92
C GLU A 43 16.17 -6.98 2.20
N GLY A 44 16.31 -5.82 2.84
CA GLY A 44 17.03 -4.68 2.27
C GLY A 44 16.43 -3.35 2.71
N ASN A 45 16.41 -2.36 1.81
CA ASN A 45 16.07 -0.98 2.15
C ASN A 45 14.80 -0.51 1.43
N VAL A 46 13.88 0.13 2.16
CA VAL A 46 12.63 0.69 1.60
C VAL A 46 12.62 2.19 1.81
N MET A 47 12.53 2.94 0.73
CA MET A 47 12.36 4.38 0.74
C MET A 47 11.01 4.74 0.13
N SER A 48 10.10 5.22 0.99
CA SER A 48 8.85 5.84 0.56
C SER A 48 8.83 7.32 0.94
N ARG A 49 8.23 8.15 0.07
CA ARG A 49 7.93 9.56 0.37
C ARG A 49 6.57 9.75 1.06
N SER A 50 5.76 8.70 1.15
CA SER A 50 4.43 8.72 1.73
C SER A 50 4.31 7.64 2.81
N GLU A 51 3.14 7.01 2.93
CA GLU A 51 2.84 6.04 3.97
C GLU A 51 3.42 4.66 3.65
N VAL A 52 4.08 4.05 4.63
CA VAL A 52 4.56 2.66 4.58
C VAL A 52 3.74 1.84 5.56
N VAL A 53 3.06 0.82 5.04
CA VAL A 53 2.26 -0.10 5.83
C VAL A 53 2.85 -1.49 5.67
N VAL A 54 3.30 -2.06 6.78
CA VAL A 54 3.78 -3.45 6.82
C VAL A 54 2.66 -4.30 7.40
N GLY A 55 2.15 -5.23 6.60
CA GLY A 55 1.16 -6.19 7.05
C GLY A 55 1.77 -7.19 8.02
N LYS A 56 0.94 -7.69 8.94
CA LYS A 56 1.33 -8.80 9.80
C LYS A 56 1.44 -10.08 8.99
N SER A 57 2.52 -10.82 9.24
CA SER A 57 2.73 -12.21 8.83
C SER A 57 1.66 -13.13 9.38
#